data_AF-A0AB33GYY6-F1
#
_entry.id   AF-A0AB33GYY6-F1
#
_cell.length_a   1.000
_cell.length_b   1.000
_cell.length_c   1.000
_cell.angle_alpha   90.00
_cell.angle_beta   90.00
_cell.angle_gamma   90.00
#
_symmetry.space_group_name_H-M   'P 1'
#
loop_
_entity.id
_entity.type
_entity.pdbx_description
1 polymer ?
#
loop_
_entity_poly.entity_id
_entity_poly.type
_entity_poly.pdbx_seq_one_letter_code
_entity_poly.pdbx_strand_id
1 'polypeptide(L)'
;MERAMNYCAEATPDGVNIMTQSDAGVCEHTTLLSFEEAITRLDAGEYDDKLDEGFAIHLAVAEGGNAGWFDYTSQHNVTMWRWLIAAVFIAEMKRENGTTTAAEADGTTSQVAIYSNESAGIVVYPFSERLAMANNIEGAMLERYGVEQGTENIIIFYRSMLDVELGELTPFGREVLAELHDHFISDLEVNGWPETPVAH
;
A
#
# COMPACT_ATOMS: atom_id res chain seq x y z
N MET A 1 -21.65 -0.29 -21.23
CA MET A 1 -21.81 0.41 -19.93
C MET A 1 -21.80 -0.68 -18.89
N GLU A 2 -20.61 -1.04 -18.45
CA GLU A 2 -20.38 -2.12 -17.49
C GLU A 2 -20.81 -1.59 -16.11
N ARG A 3 -21.72 -2.32 -15.46
CA ARG A 3 -22.35 -1.91 -14.21
C ARG A 3 -21.36 -2.13 -13.06
N ALA A 4 -21.10 -1.09 -12.26
CA ALA A 4 -20.22 -1.17 -11.10
C ALA A 4 -20.87 -2.03 -10.01
N MET A 5 -20.28 -3.18 -9.72
CA MET A 5 -20.56 -3.92 -8.49
C MET A 5 -19.81 -3.22 -7.35
N ASN A 6 -20.50 -2.89 -6.26
CA ASN A 6 -19.83 -2.30 -5.10
C ASN A 6 -19.18 -3.43 -4.29
N TYR A 7 -17.85 -3.44 -4.24
CA TYR A 7 -17.07 -4.34 -3.41
C TYR A 7 -17.20 -3.92 -1.93
N CYS A 8 -17.49 -4.87 -1.05
CA CYS A 8 -17.63 -4.63 0.38
C CYS A 8 -16.87 -5.73 1.15
N ALA A 9 -16.16 -5.32 2.20
CA ALA A 9 -15.54 -6.24 3.14
C ALA A 9 -15.96 -5.83 4.55
N GLU A 10 -16.28 -6.81 5.40
CA GLU A 10 -16.61 -6.59 6.81
C GLU A 10 -15.84 -7.55 7.71
N ALA A 11 -15.52 -7.08 8.91
CA ALA A 11 -14.94 -7.91 9.95
C ALA A 11 -16.00 -8.84 10.56
N THR A 12 -15.64 -10.10 10.78
CA THR A 12 -16.44 -11.07 11.55
C THR A 12 -15.52 -11.82 12.53
N PRO A 13 -16.07 -12.50 13.55
CA PRO A 13 -15.26 -13.36 14.42
C PRO A 13 -14.48 -14.45 13.67
N ASP A 14 -14.96 -14.87 12.49
CA ASP A 14 -14.36 -15.95 11.70
C ASP A 14 -13.37 -15.43 10.63
N GLY A 15 -13.24 -14.11 10.46
CA GLY A 15 -12.36 -13.49 9.47
C GLY A 15 -12.99 -12.31 8.71
N VAL A 16 -12.43 -12.00 7.55
CA VAL A 16 -12.90 -10.95 6.64
C VAL A 16 -13.91 -11.52 5.66
N ASN A 17 -15.17 -11.10 5.80
CA ASN A 17 -16.24 -11.48 4.91
C ASN A 17 -16.28 -10.52 3.71
N ILE A 18 -16.05 -11.05 2.50
CA ILE A 18 -16.08 -10.30 1.24
C ILE A 18 -17.43 -10.51 0.57
N MET A 19 -18.08 -9.41 0.22
CA MET A 19 -19.38 -9.39 -0.41
C MET A 19 -19.36 -8.47 -1.62
N THR A 20 -20.11 -8.85 -2.64
CA THR A 20 -20.44 -7.96 -3.75
C THR A 20 -21.88 -7.51 -3.62
N GLN A 21 -22.10 -6.20 -3.58
CA GLN A 21 -23.45 -5.65 -3.57
C GLN A 21 -23.90 -5.35 -5.00
N SER A 22 -25.02 -5.95 -5.38
CA SER A 22 -25.72 -5.59 -6.62
C SER A 22 -26.49 -4.27 -6.46
N ASP A 23 -26.80 -3.60 -7.58
CA ASP A 23 -27.64 -2.38 -7.62
C ASP A 23 -29.00 -2.53 -6.91
N ALA A 24 -29.49 -3.77 -6.75
CA ALA A 24 -30.73 -4.08 -6.05
C ALA A 24 -30.57 -4.13 -4.51
N GLY A 25 -29.38 -3.84 -3.99
CA GLY A 25 -29.03 -3.91 -2.58
C GLY A 25 -28.82 -5.34 -2.06
N VAL A 26 -28.85 -6.35 -2.95
CA VAL A 26 -28.56 -7.74 -2.58
C VAL A 26 -27.06 -7.89 -2.44
N CYS A 27 -26.60 -8.13 -1.22
CA CYS A 27 -25.23 -8.54 -0.92
C CYS A 27 -25.11 -10.05 -1.14
N GLU A 28 -24.26 -10.45 -2.08
CA GLU A 28 -23.89 -11.85 -2.27
C GLU A 28 -22.56 -12.09 -1.57
N HIS A 29 -22.54 -13.07 -0.65
CA HIS A 29 -21.31 -13.54 -0.04
C HIS A 29 -20.43 -14.13 -1.12
N THR A 30 -19.26 -13.55 -1.32
CA THR A 30 -18.32 -14.00 -2.33
C THR A 30 -17.34 -14.98 -1.71
N THR A 31 -16.70 -14.59 -0.60
CA THR A 31 -15.59 -15.32 0.01
C THR A 31 -15.44 -14.93 1.48
N LEU A 32 -15.07 -15.89 2.35
CA LEU A 32 -14.56 -15.63 3.69
C LEU A 32 -13.05 -15.86 3.69
N LEU A 33 -12.27 -14.84 4.05
CA LEU A 33 -10.82 -14.96 4.25
C LEU A 33 -10.52 -14.98 5.75
N SER A 34 -9.54 -15.78 6.17
CA SER A 34 -8.95 -15.55 7.49
C SER A 34 -8.25 -14.18 7.53
N PHE A 35 -8.08 -13.59 8.71
CA PHE A 35 -7.35 -12.32 8.86
C PHE A 35 -5.91 -12.42 8.33
N GLU A 36 -5.23 -13.54 8.60
CA GLU A 36 -3.89 -13.83 8.10
C GLU A 36 -3.82 -13.85 6.57
N GLU A 37 -4.80 -14.50 5.96
CA GLU A 37 -4.91 -14.58 4.51
C GLU A 37 -5.19 -13.21 3.90
N ALA A 38 -6.06 -12.40 4.50
CA ALA A 38 -6.33 -11.04 4.06
C ALA A 38 -5.07 -10.17 4.09
N ILE A 39 -4.28 -10.22 5.17
CA ILE A 39 -2.99 -9.49 5.28
C ILE A 39 -1.99 -9.98 4.24
N THR A 40 -1.87 -11.31 4.07
CA THR A 40 -0.96 -11.91 3.10
C THR A 40 -1.27 -11.44 1.68
N ARG A 41 -2.55 -11.38 1.31
CA ARG A 41 -3.00 -10.93 -0.02
C ARG A 41 -2.77 -9.44 -0.25
N LEU A 42 -2.97 -8.61 0.78
CA LEU A 42 -2.60 -7.18 0.73
C LEU A 42 -1.09 -7.02 0.46
N ASP A 43 -0.23 -7.66 1.26
CA ASP A 43 1.23 -7.55 1.11
C ASP A 43 1.73 -8.11 -0.24
N ALA A 44 1.10 -9.20 -0.72
CA ALA A 44 1.37 -9.78 -2.03
C ALA A 44 0.93 -8.92 -3.21
N GLY A 45 0.19 -7.83 -2.97
CA GLY A 45 -0.23 -6.89 -4.01
C GLY A 45 -1.46 -7.32 -4.80
N GLU A 46 -2.28 -8.26 -4.31
CA GLU A 46 -3.50 -8.70 -5.02
C GLU A 46 -4.49 -7.57 -5.31
N TYR A 47 -4.37 -6.46 -4.58
CA TYR A 47 -5.26 -5.29 -4.65
C TYR A 47 -4.58 -4.02 -5.21
N ASP A 48 -3.37 -4.12 -5.75
CA ASP A 48 -2.57 -2.96 -6.19
C ASP A 48 -3.23 -2.18 -7.35
N ASP A 49 -3.95 -2.89 -8.23
CA ASP A 49 -4.72 -2.30 -9.33
C ASP A 49 -6.13 -1.89 -8.92
N LYS A 50 -6.54 -2.20 -7.69
CA LYS A 50 -7.91 -2.04 -7.18
C LYS A 50 -7.89 -1.53 -5.74
N LEU A 51 -7.31 -0.34 -5.56
CA LEU A 51 -7.08 0.22 -4.23
C LEU A 51 -8.34 0.29 -3.37
N ASP A 52 -9.51 0.56 -3.96
CA ASP A 52 -10.78 0.58 -3.22
C ASP A 52 -11.13 -0.79 -2.58
N GLU A 53 -10.87 -1.89 -3.30
CA GLU A 53 -11.04 -3.25 -2.75
C GLU A 53 -10.02 -3.50 -1.63
N GLY A 54 -8.77 -3.07 -1.83
CA GLY A 54 -7.71 -3.17 -0.84
C GLY A 54 -8.00 -2.38 0.43
N PHE A 55 -8.51 -1.15 0.33
CA PHE A 55 -8.88 -0.32 1.48
C PHE A 55 -10.02 -0.95 2.27
N ALA A 56 -11.01 -1.54 1.59
CA ALA A 56 -12.09 -2.26 2.26
C ALA A 56 -11.57 -3.47 3.05
N ILE A 57 -10.67 -4.26 2.46
CA ILE A 57 -10.03 -5.39 3.15
C ILE A 57 -9.21 -4.90 4.34
N HIS A 58 -8.39 -3.86 4.14
CA HIS A 58 -7.55 -3.30 5.19
C HIS A 58 -8.38 -2.84 6.39
N LEU A 59 -9.45 -2.09 6.13
CA LEU A 59 -10.39 -1.63 7.15
C LEU A 59 -11.02 -2.80 7.91
N ALA A 60 -11.50 -3.83 7.21
CA ALA A 60 -12.09 -5.01 7.84
C ALA A 60 -11.09 -5.76 8.74
N VAL A 61 -9.82 -5.88 8.34
CA VAL A 61 -8.79 -6.49 9.21
C VAL A 61 -8.53 -5.61 10.45
N ALA A 62 -8.43 -4.28 10.28
CA ALA A 62 -8.23 -3.35 11.38
C ALA A 62 -9.40 -3.36 12.38
N GLU A 63 -10.64 -3.41 11.89
CA GLU A 63 -11.85 -3.56 12.71
C GLU A 63 -11.87 -4.88 13.48
N GLY A 64 -11.48 -5.99 12.83
CA GLY A 64 -11.35 -7.30 13.49
C GLY A 64 -10.34 -7.30 14.64
N GLY A 65 -9.21 -6.62 14.46
CA GLY A 65 -8.23 -6.41 15.54
C GLY A 65 -8.78 -5.54 16.67
N ASN A 66 -9.45 -4.43 16.34
CA ASN A 66 -10.08 -3.55 17.35
C ASN A 66 -11.20 -4.25 18.13
N ALA A 67 -11.90 -5.20 17.51
CA ALA A 67 -12.92 -6.03 18.15
C ALA A 67 -12.34 -7.19 18.98
N GLY A 68 -11.03 -7.42 18.92
CA GLY A 68 -10.35 -8.52 19.62
C GLY A 68 -10.55 -9.90 18.99
N TRP A 69 -10.98 -9.96 17.72
CA TRP A 69 -11.13 -11.21 16.97
C TRP A 69 -9.83 -11.67 16.31
N PHE A 70 -8.88 -10.75 16.15
CA PHE A 70 -7.56 -11.02 15.61
C PHE A 70 -6.48 -10.42 16.51
N ASP A 71 -5.50 -11.24 16.88
CA ASP A 71 -4.34 -10.77 17.64
C ASP A 71 -3.25 -10.33 16.66
N TYR A 72 -3.06 -9.01 16.57
CA TYR A 72 -2.01 -8.43 15.73
C TYR A 72 -0.63 -8.79 16.31
N THR A 73 0.16 -9.55 15.55
CA THR A 73 1.60 -9.54 15.79
C THR A 73 2.17 -8.19 15.39
N SER A 74 3.33 -7.82 15.95
CA SER A 74 4.02 -6.59 15.53
C SER A 74 4.33 -6.59 14.03
N GLN A 75 4.60 -7.75 13.44
CA GLN A 75 4.83 -7.89 12.00
C GLN A 75 3.56 -7.65 11.19
N HIS A 76 2.39 -8.14 11.64
CA HIS A 76 1.11 -7.84 11.01
C HIS A 76 0.84 -6.33 11.02
N ASN A 77 1.16 -5.66 12.13
CA ASN A 77 0.97 -4.22 12.27
C ASN A 77 1.87 -3.43 11.30
N VAL A 78 3.17 -3.76 11.24
CA VAL A 78 4.09 -3.16 10.25
C VAL A 78 3.60 -3.37 8.82
N THR A 79 3.21 -4.59 8.47
CA THR A 79 2.73 -4.95 7.13
C THR A 79 1.48 -4.15 6.74
N MET A 80 0.50 -4.06 7.65
CA MET A 80 -0.72 -3.29 7.44
C MET A 80 -0.46 -1.80 7.28
N TRP A 81 0.46 -1.22 8.07
CA TRP A 81 0.83 0.19 7.93
C TRP A 81 1.57 0.48 6.64
N ARG A 82 2.56 -0.36 6.30
CA ARG A 82 3.33 -0.25 5.06
C ARG A 82 2.39 -0.29 3.86
N TRP A 83 1.47 -1.25 3.82
CA TRP A 83 0.49 -1.35 2.74
C TRP A 83 -0.40 -0.11 2.66
N LEU A 84 -0.94 0.37 3.78
CA LEU A 84 -1.85 1.51 3.81
C LEU A 84 -1.18 2.79 3.31
N ILE A 85 0.02 3.10 3.80
CA ILE A 85 0.76 4.30 3.40
C ILE A 85 1.11 4.24 1.91
N ALA A 86 1.60 3.10 1.42
CA ALA A 86 1.89 2.93 0.00
C ALA A 86 0.62 3.10 -0.85
N ALA A 87 -0.51 2.51 -0.45
CA ALA A 87 -1.77 2.63 -1.16
C ALA A 87 -2.29 4.08 -1.22
N VAL A 88 -2.23 4.81 -0.09
CA VAL A 88 -2.63 6.22 -0.04
C VAL A 88 -1.70 7.08 -0.88
N PHE A 89 -0.38 6.86 -0.81
CA PHE A 89 0.58 7.57 -1.65
C PHE A 89 0.29 7.37 -3.14
N ILE A 90 0.10 6.13 -3.58
CA ILE A 90 -0.22 5.82 -4.98
C ILE A 90 -1.54 6.49 -5.38
N ALA A 91 -2.56 6.47 -4.53
CA ALA A 91 -3.83 7.15 -4.80
C ALA A 91 -3.64 8.67 -4.97
N GLU A 92 -2.85 9.31 -4.09
CA GLU A 92 -2.50 10.73 -4.22
C GLU A 92 -1.74 11.02 -5.52
N MET A 93 -0.73 10.21 -5.86
CA MET A 93 0.04 10.37 -7.11
C MET A 93 -0.85 10.23 -8.35
N LYS A 94 -1.74 9.23 -8.39
CA LYS A 94 -2.72 9.06 -9.47
C LYS A 94 -3.65 10.28 -9.58
N ARG A 95 -4.06 10.87 -8.46
CA ARG A 95 -4.96 12.03 -8.40
C ARG A 95 -4.27 13.33 -8.82
N GLU A 96 -3.04 13.56 -8.37
CA GLU A 96 -2.35 14.84 -8.50
C GLU A 96 -1.50 14.93 -9.77
N ASN A 97 -0.78 13.85 -10.09
CA ASN A 97 0.18 13.81 -11.20
C ASN A 97 -0.33 13.00 -12.38
N GLY A 98 -1.41 12.22 -12.18
CA GLY A 98 -2.02 11.39 -13.20
C GLY A 98 -1.36 10.02 -13.33
N THR A 99 -1.64 9.37 -14.46
CA THR A 99 -1.20 8.01 -14.78
C THR A 99 -0.56 7.95 -16.16
N THR A 100 0.27 6.94 -16.36
CA THR A 100 0.79 6.57 -17.69
C THR A 100 0.65 5.07 -17.92
N THR A 101 0.77 4.65 -19.18
CA THR A 101 0.81 3.24 -19.56
C THR A 101 2.25 2.76 -19.57
N ALA A 102 2.54 1.76 -18.75
CA ALA A 102 3.82 1.05 -18.77
C ALA A 102 3.67 -0.32 -19.43
N ALA A 103 4.69 -0.74 -20.17
CA ALA A 103 4.75 -2.10 -20.73
C ALA A 103 5.40 -3.03 -19.71
N GLU A 104 4.74 -4.16 -19.46
CA GLU A 104 5.19 -5.17 -18.52
C GLU A 104 6.09 -6.20 -19.21
N ALA A 105 6.86 -6.94 -18.40
CA ALA A 105 7.78 -7.96 -18.89
C ALA A 105 7.07 -9.10 -19.65
N ASP A 106 5.82 -9.38 -19.33
CA ASP A 106 4.99 -10.39 -19.98
C ASP A 106 4.31 -9.89 -21.29
N GLY A 107 4.56 -8.64 -21.66
CA GLY A 107 3.99 -8.00 -22.85
C GLY A 107 2.60 -7.39 -22.63
N THR A 108 2.07 -7.44 -21.41
CA THR A 108 0.87 -6.69 -21.03
C THR A 108 1.20 -5.22 -20.74
N THR A 109 0.18 -4.44 -20.40
CA THR A 109 0.34 -3.03 -20.06
C THR A 109 -0.46 -2.67 -18.82
N SER A 110 0.14 -1.87 -17.93
CA SER A 110 -0.49 -1.41 -16.69
C SER A 110 -0.65 0.11 -16.67
N GLN A 111 -1.66 0.59 -15.94
CA GLN A 111 -1.85 2.01 -15.64
C GLN A 111 -1.16 2.34 -14.32
N VAL A 112 -0.04 3.06 -14.41
CA VAL A 112 0.87 3.30 -13.28
C VAL A 112 0.85 4.77 -12.87
N ALA A 113 1.08 5.02 -11.58
CA ALA A 113 1.14 6.37 -11.04
C ALA A 113 2.43 7.08 -11.46
N ILE A 114 2.38 8.41 -11.54
CA ILE A 114 3.55 9.24 -11.80
C ILE A 114 3.93 9.99 -10.53
N TYR A 115 5.17 9.85 -10.10
CA TYR A 115 5.79 10.80 -9.19
C TYR A 115 6.59 11.81 -10.00
N SER A 116 6.56 13.09 -9.62
CA SER A 116 7.39 14.12 -10.23
C SER A 116 7.87 15.15 -9.23
N ASN A 117 9.13 15.54 -9.36
CA ASN A 117 9.70 16.71 -8.71
C ASN A 117 9.96 17.82 -9.74
N GLU A 118 10.71 18.86 -9.36
CA GLU A 118 11.00 19.99 -10.26
C GLU A 118 11.82 19.62 -11.52
N SER A 119 12.52 18.48 -11.50
CA SER A 119 13.53 18.11 -12.51
C SER A 119 13.15 16.87 -13.34
N ALA A 120 12.44 15.90 -12.75
CA ALA A 120 12.10 14.65 -13.42
C ALA A 120 10.77 14.07 -12.95
N GLY A 121 10.21 13.18 -13.78
CA GLY A 121 9.08 12.33 -13.43
C GLY A 121 9.43 10.87 -13.62
N ILE A 122 9.01 10.03 -12.68
CA ILE A 122 9.19 8.57 -12.70
C ILE A 122 7.86 7.86 -12.51
N VAL A 123 7.78 6.63 -13.02
CA VAL A 123 6.66 5.75 -12.73
C VAL A 123 6.83 5.13 -11.34
N VAL A 124 5.76 5.04 -10.58
CA VAL A 124 5.75 4.41 -9.25
C VAL A 124 4.72 3.29 -9.22
N TYR A 125 5.20 2.11 -8.81
CA TYR A 125 4.38 0.91 -8.64
C TYR A 125 4.15 0.68 -7.14
N PRO A 126 2.94 0.24 -6.72
CA PRO A 126 2.68 -0.05 -5.31
C PRO A 126 3.65 -1.06 -4.69
N PHE A 127 4.03 -2.10 -5.44
CA PHE A 127 5.00 -3.09 -4.96
C PHE A 127 6.39 -2.47 -4.74
N SER A 128 6.90 -1.71 -5.72
CA SER A 128 8.19 -1.02 -5.60
C SER A 128 8.19 -0.01 -4.45
N GLU A 129 7.08 0.67 -4.22
CA GLU A 129 6.90 1.59 -3.09
C GLU A 129 7.01 0.85 -1.76
N ARG A 130 6.26 -0.25 -1.58
CA ARG A 130 6.37 -1.09 -0.38
C ARG A 130 7.79 -1.60 -0.16
N LEU A 131 8.48 -2.00 -1.23
CA LEU A 131 9.87 -2.45 -1.14
C LEU A 131 10.82 -1.30 -0.73
N ALA A 132 10.64 -0.10 -1.27
CA ALA A 132 11.42 1.08 -0.91
C ALA A 132 11.22 1.44 0.57
N MET A 133 9.97 1.40 1.05
CA MET A 133 9.65 1.62 2.46
C MET A 133 10.28 0.54 3.36
N ALA A 134 10.17 -0.74 3.00
CA ALA A 134 10.74 -1.85 3.77
C ALA A 134 12.27 -1.74 3.87
N ASN A 135 12.95 -1.40 2.78
CA ASN A 135 14.41 -1.32 2.78
C ASN A 135 14.94 -0.06 3.47
N ASN A 136 14.37 1.11 3.15
CA ASN A 136 14.96 2.39 3.55
C ASN A 136 14.41 2.92 4.89
N ILE A 137 13.18 2.57 5.26
CA ILE A 137 12.58 2.96 6.54
C ILE A 137 12.72 1.82 7.54
N GLU A 138 12.18 0.64 7.22
CA GLU A 138 12.17 -0.47 8.17
C GLU A 138 13.57 -1.02 8.40
N GLY A 139 14.32 -1.31 7.33
CA GLY A 139 15.70 -1.80 7.40
C GLY A 139 16.58 -0.89 8.25
N ALA A 140 16.53 0.43 8.00
CA ALA A 140 17.31 1.41 8.78
C ALA A 140 16.95 1.43 10.27
N MET A 141 15.66 1.30 10.62
CA MET A 141 15.21 1.25 12.01
C MET A 141 15.64 -0.05 12.70
N LEU A 142 15.54 -1.19 12.01
CA LEU A 142 15.93 -2.50 12.55
C LEU A 142 17.45 -2.57 12.76
N GLU A 143 18.24 -2.06 11.82
CA GLU A 143 19.70 -2.00 11.94
C GLU A 143 20.15 -1.14 13.13
N ARG A 144 19.46 -0.01 13.34
CA ARG A 144 19.84 0.96 14.37
C ARG A 144 19.38 0.57 15.78
N TYR A 145 18.20 -0.01 15.92
CA TYR A 145 17.54 -0.23 17.20
C TYR A 145 17.32 -1.72 17.55
N GLY A 146 17.67 -2.64 16.65
CA GLY A 146 17.37 -4.06 16.80
C GLY A 146 15.90 -4.39 16.49
N VAL A 147 15.57 -5.69 16.48
CA VAL A 147 14.26 -6.16 16.00
C VAL A 147 13.10 -5.64 16.85
N GLU A 148 13.17 -5.77 18.18
CA GLU A 148 12.05 -5.42 19.07
C GLU A 148 11.76 -3.91 19.04
N GLN A 149 12.73 -3.09 19.49
CA GLN A 149 12.57 -1.64 19.52
C GLN A 149 12.44 -1.02 18.12
N GLY A 150 13.13 -1.57 17.12
CA GLY A 150 13.03 -1.12 15.74
C GLY A 150 11.62 -1.31 15.17
N THR A 151 10.99 -2.46 15.44
CA THR A 151 9.60 -2.72 15.00
C THR A 151 8.61 -1.74 15.64
N GLU A 152 8.75 -1.45 16.93
CA GLU A 152 7.91 -0.43 17.59
C GLU A 152 8.11 0.96 16.98
N ASN A 153 9.37 1.34 16.71
CA ASN A 153 9.70 2.61 16.10
C ASN A 153 9.12 2.75 14.70
N ILE A 154 9.14 1.67 13.89
CA ILE A 154 8.53 1.64 12.55
C ILE A 154 7.04 1.92 12.64
N ILE A 155 6.32 1.23 13.55
CA ILE A 155 4.87 1.42 13.72
C ILE A 155 4.56 2.87 14.12
N ILE A 156 5.32 3.44 15.05
CA ILE A 156 5.14 4.85 15.48
C ILE A 156 5.42 5.80 14.32
N PHE A 157 6.48 5.55 13.55
CA PHE A 157 6.87 6.35 12.40
C PHE A 157 5.79 6.34 11.33
N TYR A 158 5.30 5.17 10.92
CA TYR A 158 4.20 5.04 9.97
C TYR A 158 2.91 5.71 10.44
N ARG A 159 2.55 5.56 11.72
CA ARG A 159 1.38 6.26 12.28
C ARG A 159 1.48 7.78 12.18
N SER A 160 2.69 8.35 12.15
CA SER A 160 2.89 9.79 11.98
C SER A 160 2.80 10.27 10.52
N MET A 161 2.88 9.35 9.56
CA MET A 161 2.81 9.64 8.12
C MET A 161 1.38 9.75 7.60
N LEU A 162 0.37 9.27 8.34
CA LEU A 162 -1.02 9.23 7.89
C LEU A 162 -1.95 9.97 8.85
N ASP A 163 -2.80 10.83 8.31
CA ASP A 163 -3.99 11.32 9.01
C ASP A 163 -5.11 10.30 8.83
N VAL A 164 -5.36 9.50 9.88
CA VAL A 164 -6.37 8.43 9.84
C VAL A 164 -7.81 8.96 9.74
N GLU A 165 -8.07 10.20 10.15
CA GLU A 165 -9.42 10.78 10.08
C GLU A 165 -9.72 11.24 8.65
N LEU A 166 -8.72 11.77 7.95
CA LEU A 166 -8.83 12.23 6.57
C LEU A 166 -8.57 11.11 5.55
N GLY A 167 -7.86 10.05 5.94
CA GLY A 167 -7.41 9.01 5.01
C GLY A 167 -6.34 9.50 4.03
N GLU A 168 -5.59 10.53 4.42
CA GLU A 168 -4.59 11.21 3.59
C GLU A 168 -3.21 11.19 4.26
N LEU A 169 -2.16 11.32 3.47
CA LEU A 169 -0.82 11.51 4.04
C LEU A 169 -0.76 12.82 4.83
N THR A 170 0.00 12.82 5.92
CA THR A 170 0.37 14.07 6.61
C THR A 170 1.40 14.82 5.76
N PRO A 171 1.63 16.13 6.00
CA PRO A 171 2.75 16.83 5.36
C PRO A 171 4.09 16.13 5.58
N PHE A 172 4.30 15.57 6.78
CA PHE A 172 5.47 14.76 7.10
C PHE A 172 5.53 13.48 6.27
N GLY A 173 4.42 12.76 6.13
CA GLY A 173 4.36 11.55 5.30
C GLY A 173 4.70 11.83 3.84
N ARG A 174 4.18 12.92 3.26
CA ARG A 174 4.51 13.34 1.89
C ARG A 174 5.97 13.70 1.72
N GLU A 175 6.54 14.43 2.68
CA GLU A 175 7.96 14.79 2.68
C GLU A 175 8.86 13.56 2.71
N VAL A 176 8.62 12.62 3.63
CA VAL A 176 9.39 11.37 3.75
C VAL A 176 9.36 10.57 2.43
N LEU A 177 8.17 10.40 1.84
CA LEU A 177 8.06 9.65 0.59
C LEU A 177 8.68 10.42 -0.59
N ALA A 178 8.54 11.75 -0.65
CA ALA A 178 9.21 12.57 -1.65
C ALA A 178 10.73 12.44 -1.56
N GLU A 179 11.31 12.49 -0.36
CA GLU A 179 12.77 12.31 -0.16
C GLU A 179 13.28 10.96 -0.66
N LEU A 180 12.51 9.87 -0.49
CA LEU A 180 12.87 8.55 -1.03
C LEU A 180 12.98 8.58 -2.56
N HIS A 181 12.02 9.23 -3.22
CA HIS A 181 11.99 9.31 -4.69
C HIS A 181 13.01 10.32 -5.23
N ASP A 182 13.19 11.45 -4.57
CA ASP A 182 14.15 12.49 -4.94
C ASP A 182 15.59 11.99 -4.84
N HIS A 183 15.92 11.21 -3.80
CA HIS A 183 17.21 10.54 -3.71
C HIS A 183 17.40 9.53 -4.84
N PHE A 184 16.38 8.73 -5.16
CA PHE A 184 16.46 7.77 -6.27
C PHE A 184 16.67 8.47 -7.63
N ILE A 185 15.95 9.55 -7.90
CA ILE A 185 16.14 10.37 -9.11
C ILE A 185 17.56 10.94 -9.16
N SER A 186 18.03 11.52 -8.06
CA SER A 186 19.38 12.08 -7.97
C SER A 186 20.46 11.03 -8.23
N ASP A 187 20.28 9.83 -7.68
CA ASP A 187 21.20 8.71 -7.89
C ASP A 187 21.20 8.24 -9.36
N LEU A 188 20.04 8.24 -10.03
CA LEU A 188 19.94 7.94 -11.46
C LEU A 188 20.59 9.00 -12.34
N GLU A 189 20.51 10.28 -11.97
CA GLU A 189 21.17 11.36 -12.71
C GLU A 189 22.70 11.26 -12.63
N VAL A 190 23.23 10.85 -11.48
CA VAL A 190 24.67 10.70 -11.26
C VAL A 190 25.21 9.40 -11.86
N ASN A 191 24.51 8.28 -11.66
CA ASN A 191 25.01 6.95 -11.99
C ASN A 191 24.42 6.36 -13.27
N GLY A 192 23.41 6.99 -13.86
CA GLY A 192 22.65 6.46 -14.98
C GLY A 192 21.68 5.35 -14.57
N TRP A 193 20.85 4.92 -15.52
CA TRP A 193 20.00 3.74 -15.33
C TRP A 193 20.87 2.49 -15.17
N PRO A 194 20.54 1.58 -14.23
CA PRO A 194 21.22 0.29 -14.16
C PRO A 194 21.14 -0.43 -15.50
N GLU A 195 22.24 -1.06 -15.93
CA GLU A 195 22.34 -1.73 -17.24
C GLU A 195 21.28 -2.82 -17.44
N THR A 196 20.68 -3.30 -16.35
CA THR A 196 19.53 -4.22 -16.36
C THR A 196 18.38 -3.59 -15.55
N PRO A 197 17.20 -3.38 -16.14
CA PRO A 197 16.01 -3.05 -15.36
C PRO A 197 15.77 -4.18 -14.35
N VAL A 198 15.69 -3.85 -13.07
CA VAL A 198 15.21 -4.82 -12.08
C VAL A 198 13.70 -4.87 -12.26
N ALA A 199 13.23 -5.92 -12.95
CA ALA A 199 11.81 -6.24 -12.95
C ALA A 199 11.43 -6.58 -11.50
N HIS A 200 10.43 -5.87 -10.98
CA HIS A 200 9.80 -6.17 -9.71
C HIS A 200 8.45 -6.80 -9.97
#